data_AF-A0A847Y235-F1
#
_entry.id   AF-A0A847Y235-F1
#
_cell.length_a   1.000
_cell.length_b   1.000
_cell.length_c   1.000
_cell.angle_alpha   90.00
_cell.angle_beta   90.00
_cell.angle_gamma   90.00
#
_symmetry.space_group_name_H-M   'P 1'
#
loop_
_entity.id
_entity.type
_entity.pdbx_description
1 polymer ?
#
loop_
_entity_poly.entity_id
_entity_poly.type
_entity_poly.pdbx_seq_one_letter_code
_entity_poly.pdbx_strand_id
1 'polypeptide(L)'
;MSLLWQTNRPQDVWHCISKISDEIWSQAIVKTLPSLGISGLDSENMLEMILGEGQFGADRYHLSFTKQVYYHVKPFFPQPLAWLLRRWYSNPQRRNFSLGWPAESRYMQFLQDTMRLVSLLSGINPVEYVNFWPKGQHSCLVLTHDVETAEGQKFIPVVADLEEKLGFRSSFNLIPERYSIDRGLVADLKNRGFEIGIHGLKHDGKLYLSQKTFHDRCVRINEYLQLHDAVGFRSPLTHRQPEWMQSLAIEYDSSFFDTDPFEPMPGGTMSLLPFFIGQFVELPYTLMQDYTLVSFLHETTPHIWLEKAHLIEQYQGMVLLNSHPDYLQHPPGMAVYTQFLTEMKQINKIYHDLPRVVARWWRYRAQIDENTDPGTYSIGQFFKD
;
A
#
# COMPACT_ATOMS: atom_id res chain seq x y z
N MET A 1 -23.57 5.10 0.36
CA MET A 1 -22.09 5.11 0.48
C MET A 1 -21.62 3.67 0.55
N SER A 2 -20.46 3.37 -0.03
CA SER A 2 -19.86 2.04 0.01
C SER A 2 -19.56 1.65 1.45
N LEU A 3 -19.84 0.40 1.86
CA LEU A 3 -19.58 -0.08 3.23
C LEU A 3 -18.16 -0.64 3.40
N LEU A 4 -17.30 -0.51 2.38
CA LEU A 4 -16.00 -1.18 2.32
C LEU A 4 -15.02 -0.74 3.41
N TRP A 5 -15.15 0.48 3.93
CA TRP A 5 -14.16 1.09 4.83
C TRP A 5 -14.57 1.08 6.30
N GLN A 6 -15.75 0.55 6.64
CA GLN A 6 -16.40 0.76 7.93
C GLN A 6 -15.63 0.24 9.14
N THR A 7 -14.77 -0.75 8.94
CA THR A 7 -13.97 -1.39 10.00
C THR A 7 -12.66 -0.65 10.26
N ASN A 8 -12.54 0.60 9.80
CA ASN A 8 -11.35 1.43 9.95
C ASN A 8 -11.65 2.72 10.73
N ARG A 9 -12.65 2.72 11.62
CA ARG A 9 -12.90 3.90 12.46
C ARG A 9 -11.70 4.12 13.38
N PRO A 10 -11.46 5.34 13.88
CA PRO A 10 -10.35 5.59 14.79
C PRO A 10 -10.32 4.64 16.00
N GLN A 11 -11.46 4.25 16.57
CA GLN A 11 -11.50 3.24 17.64
C GLN A 11 -11.03 1.84 17.18
N ASP A 12 -11.32 1.45 15.94
CA ASP A 12 -10.93 0.14 15.38
C ASP A 12 -9.43 0.16 15.05
N VAL A 13 -8.92 1.28 14.54
CA VAL A 13 -7.50 1.49 14.25
C VAL A 13 -6.70 1.45 15.56
N TRP A 14 -7.07 2.25 16.57
CA TRP A 14 -6.34 2.25 17.84
C TRP A 14 -6.50 0.94 18.61
N HIS A 15 -7.70 0.35 18.62
CA HIS A 15 -7.99 -0.88 19.35
C HIS A 15 -7.54 -0.79 20.82
N CYS A 16 -8.17 0.12 21.57
CA CYS A 16 -7.87 0.36 22.98
C CYS A 16 -8.24 -0.84 23.85
N ILE A 17 -7.41 -1.15 24.85
CA ILE A 17 -7.68 -2.20 25.85
C ILE A 17 -8.83 -1.78 26.77
N SER A 18 -8.83 -0.51 27.18
CA SER A 18 -9.92 0.06 27.97
C SER A 18 -11.18 0.25 27.11
N LYS A 19 -12.33 -0.16 27.65
CA LYS A 19 -13.64 0.11 27.03
C LYS A 19 -13.96 1.60 27.12
N ILE A 20 -13.88 2.30 26.00
CA ILE A 20 -14.18 3.73 25.86
C ILE A 20 -15.50 3.85 25.10
N SER A 21 -16.43 4.68 25.57
CA SER A 21 -17.77 4.76 24.97
C SER A 21 -17.74 5.38 23.56
N ASP A 22 -18.69 4.97 22.73
CA ASP A 22 -18.81 5.48 21.36
C ASP A 22 -19.13 6.99 21.33
N GLU A 23 -19.78 7.54 22.37
CA GLU A 23 -20.02 8.98 22.49
C GLU A 23 -18.72 9.76 22.64
N ILE A 24 -17.76 9.24 23.40
CA ILE A 24 -16.45 9.87 23.59
C ILE A 24 -15.69 9.87 22.26
N TRP A 25 -15.65 8.73 21.57
CA TRP A 25 -15.04 8.63 20.24
C TRP A 25 -15.70 9.58 19.24
N SER A 26 -17.02 9.59 19.17
CA SER A 26 -17.78 10.46 18.25
C SER A 26 -17.50 11.93 18.51
N GLN A 27 -17.51 12.36 19.78
CA GLN A 27 -17.16 13.73 20.14
C GLN A 27 -15.71 14.09 19.78
N ALA A 28 -14.77 13.16 19.99
CA ALA A 28 -13.38 13.38 19.65
C ALA A 28 -13.17 13.53 18.14
N ILE A 29 -13.74 12.60 17.37
CA ILE A 29 -13.69 12.58 15.90
C ILE A 29 -14.23 13.89 15.32
N VAL A 30 -15.43 14.32 15.71
CA VAL A 30 -16.05 15.55 15.19
C VAL A 30 -15.18 16.78 15.46
N LYS A 31 -14.54 16.86 16.63
CA LYS A 31 -13.69 18.00 16.99
C LYS A 31 -12.35 18.02 16.27
N THR A 32 -11.79 16.86 15.94
CA THR A 32 -10.49 16.78 15.24
C THR A 32 -10.62 16.69 13.73
N LEU A 33 -11.80 16.38 13.21
CA LEU A 33 -12.08 16.25 11.78
C LEU A 33 -11.55 17.40 10.90
N PRO A 34 -11.62 18.69 11.32
CA PRO A 34 -11.10 19.80 10.53
C PRO A 34 -9.59 19.71 10.21
N SER A 35 -8.80 18.98 11.01
CA SER A 35 -7.35 18.78 10.80
C SER A 35 -7.02 18.05 9.48
N LEU A 36 -7.96 17.28 8.94
CA LEU A 36 -7.78 16.58 7.66
C LEU A 36 -7.74 17.56 6.46
N GLY A 37 -8.32 18.76 6.61
CA GLY A 37 -8.30 19.78 5.56
C GLY A 37 -9.03 19.38 4.27
N ILE A 38 -10.01 18.48 4.36
CA ILE A 38 -10.83 18.03 3.22
C ILE A 38 -12.17 18.77 3.24
N SER A 39 -12.57 19.33 2.09
CA SER A 39 -13.85 20.03 1.96
C SER A 39 -15.03 19.07 1.94
N GLY A 40 -16.14 19.44 2.60
CA GLY A 40 -17.36 18.63 2.65
C GLY A 40 -17.28 17.38 3.52
N LEU A 41 -16.23 17.27 4.35
CA LEU A 41 -16.00 16.14 5.24
C LEU A 41 -16.95 16.18 6.45
N ASP A 42 -17.55 15.03 6.76
CA ASP A 42 -18.29 14.78 8.00
C ASP A 42 -17.91 13.40 8.57
N SER A 43 -18.39 13.08 9.77
CA SER A 43 -18.05 11.81 10.42
C SER A 43 -18.60 10.57 9.71
N GLU A 44 -19.67 10.71 8.92
CA GLU A 44 -20.30 9.58 8.21
C GLU A 44 -19.57 9.26 6.91
N ASN A 45 -19.05 10.29 6.23
CA ASN A 45 -18.37 10.18 4.95
C ASN A 45 -16.84 10.13 5.07
N MET A 46 -16.28 10.37 6.27
CA MET A 46 -14.85 10.51 6.50
C MET A 46 -14.03 9.40 5.85
N LEU A 47 -14.31 8.14 6.20
CA LEU A 47 -13.53 6.99 5.73
C LEU A 47 -13.57 6.82 4.20
N GLU A 48 -14.71 7.13 3.58
CA GLU A 48 -14.85 7.14 2.11
C GLU A 48 -14.01 8.28 1.50
N MET A 49 -13.96 9.45 2.11
CA MET A 49 -13.18 10.60 1.61
C MET A 49 -11.67 10.40 1.72
N ILE A 50 -11.22 9.72 2.78
CA ILE A 50 -9.79 9.39 3.00
C ILE A 50 -9.40 8.07 2.33
N LEU A 51 -9.81 6.93 2.87
CA LEU A 51 -9.40 5.58 2.46
C LEU A 51 -10.04 5.18 1.13
N GLY A 52 -11.28 5.62 0.92
CA GLY A 52 -11.98 5.44 -0.35
C GLY A 52 -11.67 6.49 -1.40
N GLU A 53 -10.70 7.39 -1.19
CA GLU A 53 -10.28 8.43 -2.15
C GLU A 53 -11.41 9.39 -2.59
N GLY A 54 -12.53 9.46 -1.87
CA GLY A 54 -13.71 10.25 -2.28
C GLY A 54 -13.44 11.73 -2.55
N GLN A 55 -12.39 12.30 -1.94
CA GLN A 55 -11.92 13.66 -2.20
C GLN A 55 -11.49 13.93 -3.65
N PHE A 56 -11.21 12.89 -4.45
CA PHE A 56 -10.86 13.00 -5.86
C PHE A 56 -12.07 12.91 -6.81
N GLY A 57 -13.28 12.89 -6.27
CA GLY A 57 -14.54 12.92 -7.01
C GLY A 57 -15.20 11.55 -7.21
N ALA A 58 -16.44 11.58 -7.71
CA ALA A 58 -17.25 10.37 -7.89
C ALA A 58 -16.65 9.41 -8.94
N ASP A 59 -16.01 9.95 -9.97
CA ASP A 59 -15.46 9.16 -11.09
C ASP A 59 -13.99 8.77 -10.92
N ARG A 60 -13.40 8.94 -9.74
CA ARG A 60 -11.97 8.74 -9.45
C ARG A 60 -11.39 7.39 -9.90
N TYR A 61 -12.21 6.34 -9.86
CA TYR A 61 -11.81 4.99 -10.26
C TYR A 61 -12.10 4.67 -11.75
N HIS A 62 -12.79 5.55 -12.46
CA HIS A 62 -13.14 5.34 -13.86
C HIS A 62 -12.02 5.85 -14.79
N LEU A 63 -11.65 5.00 -15.75
CA LEU A 63 -10.75 5.42 -16.82
C LEU A 63 -11.47 6.43 -17.71
N SER A 64 -10.88 7.61 -17.89
CA SER A 64 -11.37 8.59 -18.87
C SER A 64 -11.45 7.98 -20.26
N PHE A 65 -12.36 8.46 -21.10
CA PHE A 65 -12.49 8.02 -22.49
C PHE A 65 -11.16 8.08 -23.26
N THR A 66 -10.37 9.14 -23.03
CA THR A 66 -9.03 9.29 -23.61
C THR A 66 -8.06 8.18 -23.19
N LYS A 67 -8.06 7.79 -21.90
CA LYS A 67 -7.26 6.67 -21.40
C LYS A 67 -7.74 5.34 -21.97
N GLN A 68 -9.05 5.14 -22.08
CA GLN A 68 -9.61 3.94 -22.70
C GLN A 68 -9.15 3.81 -24.15
N VAL A 69 -9.24 4.87 -24.96
CA VAL A 69 -8.73 4.88 -26.35
C VAL A 69 -7.21 4.65 -26.37
N TYR A 70 -6.45 5.32 -25.50
CA TYR A 70 -5.00 5.11 -25.39
C TYR A 70 -4.64 3.64 -25.17
N TYR A 71 -5.27 2.95 -24.21
CA TYR A 71 -4.97 1.53 -23.96
C TYR A 71 -5.46 0.58 -25.05
N HIS A 72 -6.40 0.99 -25.89
CA HIS A 72 -6.75 0.24 -27.10
C HIS A 72 -5.69 0.39 -28.19
N VAL A 73 -5.08 1.57 -28.32
CA VAL A 73 -4.10 1.87 -29.38
C VAL A 73 -2.65 1.59 -28.96
N LYS A 74 -2.35 1.58 -27.66
CA LYS A 74 -1.00 1.35 -27.07
C LYS A 74 -0.25 0.15 -27.67
N PRO A 75 -0.87 -1.02 -27.92
CA PRO A 75 -0.17 -2.17 -28.51
C PRO A 75 0.44 -1.92 -29.89
N PHE A 76 0.03 -0.86 -30.58
CA PHE A 76 0.51 -0.51 -31.92
C PHE A 76 1.67 0.51 -31.91
N PHE A 77 2.10 1.00 -30.73
CA PHE A 77 3.20 1.94 -30.61
C PHE A 77 4.52 1.24 -30.23
N PRO A 78 5.67 1.61 -30.85
CA PRO A 78 6.97 1.10 -30.44
C PRO A 78 7.34 1.59 -29.03
N GLN A 79 7.88 0.69 -28.19
CA GLN A 79 8.17 0.90 -26.76
C GLN A 79 8.93 2.20 -26.40
N PRO A 80 9.94 2.66 -27.17
CA PRO A 80 10.64 3.92 -26.86
C PRO A 80 9.71 5.14 -26.90
N LEU A 81 8.68 5.12 -27.76
CA LEU A 81 7.72 6.20 -27.88
C LEU A 81 6.75 6.24 -26.69
N ALA A 82 6.43 5.08 -26.09
CA ALA A 82 5.61 5.02 -24.89
C ALA A 82 6.31 5.65 -23.67
N TRP A 83 7.63 5.53 -23.57
CA TRP A 83 8.44 6.15 -22.52
C TRP A 83 8.48 7.69 -22.66
N LEU A 84 8.66 8.18 -23.89
CA LEU A 84 8.59 9.62 -24.20
C LEU A 84 7.20 10.22 -23.97
N LEU A 85 6.14 9.48 -24.31
CA LEU A 85 4.77 9.92 -24.07
C LEU A 85 4.44 10.00 -22.56
N ARG A 86 4.94 9.08 -21.72
CA ARG A 86 4.81 9.20 -20.25
C ARG A 86 5.51 10.44 -19.68
N ARG A 87 6.64 10.84 -20.28
CA ARG A 87 7.38 12.06 -19.90
C ARG A 87 6.64 13.35 -20.26
N TRP A 88 5.93 13.36 -21.39
CA TRP A 88 5.07 14.48 -21.84
C TRP A 88 3.68 14.48 -21.19
N TYR A 89 3.21 13.32 -20.71
CA TYR A 89 2.04 13.18 -19.84
C TYR A 89 2.30 13.70 -18.41
N SER A 90 3.12 14.75 -18.27
CA SER A 90 3.19 15.55 -17.05
C SER A 90 1.77 16.00 -16.73
N ASN A 91 1.16 15.31 -15.77
CA ASN A 91 -0.24 15.45 -15.45
C ASN A 91 -0.50 16.91 -15.02
N PRO A 92 -1.37 17.67 -15.72
CA PRO A 92 -1.72 19.04 -15.31
C PRO A 92 -2.25 19.08 -13.87
N GLN A 93 -2.76 17.95 -13.35
CA GLN A 93 -3.21 17.77 -11.98
C GLN A 93 -2.09 17.90 -10.93
N ARG A 94 -0.80 17.85 -11.30
CA ARG A 94 0.32 18.02 -10.35
C ARG A 94 0.33 19.39 -9.69
N ARG A 95 -0.08 20.45 -10.40
CA ARG A 95 -0.06 21.81 -9.86
C ARG A 95 -1.14 22.05 -8.80
N ASN A 96 -2.22 21.27 -8.83
CA ASN A 96 -3.38 21.40 -7.94
C ASN A 96 -3.69 20.07 -7.22
N PHE A 97 -2.67 19.24 -6.98
CA PHE A 97 -2.85 17.99 -6.25
C PHE A 97 -3.17 18.30 -4.78
N SER A 98 -4.24 17.72 -4.25
CA SER A 98 -4.80 18.09 -2.95
C SER A 98 -4.06 17.48 -1.76
N LEU A 99 -3.20 16.48 -2.01
CA LEU A 99 -2.41 15.82 -0.98
C LEU A 99 -0.97 16.32 -0.95
N GLY A 100 -0.36 16.23 0.23
CA GLY A 100 1.08 16.42 0.40
C GLY A 100 1.85 15.35 -0.37
N TRP A 101 2.97 15.73 -0.97
CA TRP A 101 3.89 14.82 -1.63
C TRP A 101 5.34 15.30 -1.37
N PRO A 102 6.29 14.41 -1.05
CA PRO A 102 6.17 12.94 -1.08
C PRO A 102 5.41 12.34 0.10
N ALA A 103 5.13 13.09 1.17
CA ALA A 103 4.46 12.59 2.37
C ALA A 103 3.11 13.27 2.63
N GLU A 104 2.15 12.49 3.12
CA GLU A 104 0.83 12.93 3.53
C GLU A 104 0.56 12.45 4.97
N SER A 105 0.75 13.34 5.94
CA SER A 105 0.68 12.99 7.37
C SER A 105 -0.63 13.38 8.04
N ARG A 106 -1.56 14.07 7.34
CA ARG A 106 -2.76 14.63 7.98
C ARG A 106 -3.65 13.58 8.61
N TYR A 107 -3.79 12.41 7.98
CA TYR A 107 -4.60 11.33 8.57
C TYR A 107 -3.97 10.75 9.84
N MET A 108 -2.65 10.58 9.88
CA MET A 108 -1.96 10.13 11.09
C MET A 108 -2.02 11.17 12.22
N GLN A 109 -1.90 12.46 11.89
CA GLN A 109 -2.09 13.56 12.84
C GLN A 109 -3.51 13.57 13.40
N PHE A 110 -4.51 13.43 12.52
CA PHE A 110 -5.90 13.28 12.91
C PHE A 110 -6.10 12.12 13.89
N LEU A 111 -5.56 10.92 13.61
CA LEU A 111 -5.67 9.76 14.50
C LEU A 111 -5.06 10.02 15.89
N GLN A 112 -3.88 10.64 15.94
CA GLN A 112 -3.21 11.00 17.21
C GLN A 112 -3.97 12.08 17.97
N ASP A 113 -4.46 13.11 17.29
CA ASP A 113 -5.25 14.19 17.90
C ASP A 113 -6.59 13.65 18.44
N THR A 114 -7.25 12.75 17.71
CA THR A 114 -8.45 12.06 18.18
C THR A 114 -8.13 11.27 19.46
N MET A 115 -7.05 10.49 19.47
CA MET A 115 -6.65 9.70 20.63
C MET A 115 -6.31 10.57 21.84
N ARG A 116 -5.62 11.71 21.64
CA ARG A 116 -5.34 12.69 22.70
C ARG A 116 -6.64 13.22 23.30
N LEU A 117 -7.61 13.57 22.46
CA LEU A 117 -8.90 14.09 22.90
C LEU A 117 -9.75 13.00 23.59
N VAL A 118 -9.69 11.75 23.12
CA VAL A 118 -10.29 10.59 23.79
C VAL A 118 -9.70 10.40 25.19
N SER A 119 -8.38 10.48 25.35
CA SER A 119 -7.72 10.44 26.66
C SER A 119 -8.23 11.54 27.59
N LEU A 120 -8.34 12.78 27.09
CA LEU A 120 -8.85 13.92 27.87
C LEU A 120 -10.32 13.77 28.28
N LEU A 121 -11.19 13.33 27.38
CA LEU A 121 -12.63 13.20 27.62
C LEU A 121 -12.98 11.99 28.51
N SER A 122 -12.22 10.89 28.39
CA SER A 122 -12.42 9.68 29.21
C SER A 122 -11.75 9.77 30.59
N GLY A 123 -10.76 10.65 30.75
CA GLY A 123 -9.92 10.71 31.95
C GLY A 123 -8.89 9.58 32.05
N ILE A 124 -8.75 8.74 31.02
CA ILE A 124 -7.81 7.61 30.97
C ILE A 124 -6.46 8.10 30.44
N ASN A 125 -5.39 7.94 31.22
CA ASN A 125 -4.02 8.28 30.81
C ASN A 125 -2.99 7.44 31.59
N PRO A 126 -2.10 6.67 30.93
CA PRO A 126 -2.05 6.47 29.48
C PRO A 126 -3.26 5.68 28.97
N VAL A 127 -3.62 5.88 27.70
CA VAL A 127 -4.56 5.00 27.01
C VAL A 127 -3.77 3.82 26.46
N GLU A 128 -4.08 2.62 26.96
CA GLU A 128 -3.47 1.39 26.50
C GLU A 128 -4.17 0.86 25.25
N TYR A 129 -3.41 0.43 24.27
CA TYR A 129 -3.92 -0.04 22.97
C TYR A 129 -3.10 -1.22 22.45
N VAL A 130 -3.71 -2.06 21.60
CA VAL A 130 -2.96 -3.13 20.94
C VAL A 130 -1.98 -2.52 19.94
N ASN A 131 -0.68 -2.76 20.12
CA ASN A 131 0.36 -2.21 19.24
C ASN A 131 0.06 -2.49 17.77
N PHE A 132 0.41 -1.53 16.91
CA PHE A 132 0.24 -1.68 15.46
C PHE A 132 1.10 -2.79 14.88
N TRP A 133 2.25 -3.09 15.50
CA TRP A 133 3.18 -4.12 15.04
C TRP A 133 3.45 -5.16 16.11
N PRO A 134 3.76 -6.41 15.70
CA PRO A 134 4.11 -7.48 16.64
C PRO A 134 5.33 -7.13 17.49
N LYS A 135 5.44 -7.78 18.65
CA LYS A 135 6.64 -7.76 19.51
C LYS A 135 7.08 -6.35 19.94
N GLY A 136 6.16 -5.40 20.04
CA GLY A 136 6.43 -4.02 20.47
C GLY A 136 7.26 -3.21 19.48
N GLN A 137 7.35 -3.64 18.22
CA GLN A 137 8.06 -2.91 17.18
C GLN A 137 7.34 -1.60 16.85
N HIS A 138 8.11 -0.58 16.48
CA HIS A 138 7.58 0.77 16.34
C HIS A 138 6.97 1.01 14.95
N SER A 139 7.64 0.54 13.92
CA SER A 139 7.24 0.65 12.51
C SER A 139 7.36 -0.70 11.81
N CYS A 140 6.88 -0.80 10.57
CA CYS A 140 7.05 -1.98 9.73
C CYS A 140 7.71 -1.66 8.38
N LEU A 141 8.57 -2.53 7.86
CA LEU A 141 9.13 -2.50 6.51
C LEU A 141 8.59 -3.66 5.69
N VAL A 142 7.94 -3.34 4.57
CA VAL A 142 7.47 -4.30 3.57
C VAL A 142 8.15 -4.02 2.24
N LEU A 143 8.74 -5.07 1.67
CA LEU A 143 9.40 -5.01 0.36
C LEU A 143 8.59 -5.83 -0.65
N THR A 144 8.33 -5.22 -1.79
CA THR A 144 7.61 -5.88 -2.89
C THR A 144 8.22 -5.51 -4.22
N HIS A 145 8.01 -6.38 -5.21
CA HIS A 145 8.57 -6.24 -6.53
C HIS A 145 7.57 -6.56 -7.61
N ASP A 146 7.35 -5.65 -8.55
CA ASP A 146 6.53 -5.94 -9.72
C ASP A 146 7.40 -6.34 -10.91
N VAL A 147 7.10 -7.52 -11.46
CA VAL A 147 7.90 -8.14 -12.51
C VAL A 147 7.16 -8.00 -13.84
N GLU A 148 7.53 -6.99 -14.62
CA GLU A 148 6.77 -6.57 -15.80
C GLU A 148 7.10 -7.40 -17.05
N THR A 149 8.30 -7.97 -17.12
CA THR A 149 8.80 -8.69 -18.30
C THR A 149 9.54 -9.99 -17.97
N ALA A 150 9.76 -10.81 -19.01
CA ALA A 150 10.58 -12.01 -18.90
C ALA A 150 12.06 -11.69 -18.56
N GLU A 151 12.58 -10.52 -18.97
CA GLU A 151 13.93 -10.10 -18.59
C GLU A 151 13.98 -9.68 -17.11
N GLY A 152 12.98 -8.95 -16.64
CA GLY A 152 12.80 -8.69 -15.21
C GLY A 152 12.75 -9.99 -14.39
N GLN A 153 12.01 -11.00 -14.86
CA GLN A 153 11.97 -12.32 -14.22
C GLN A 153 13.35 -12.97 -14.10
N LYS A 154 14.19 -12.88 -15.14
CA LYS A 154 15.57 -13.42 -15.10
C LYS A 154 16.46 -12.68 -14.10
N PHE A 155 16.13 -11.45 -13.75
CA PHE A 155 16.89 -10.65 -12.79
C PHE A 155 16.45 -10.83 -11.34
N ILE A 156 15.28 -11.46 -11.10
CA ILE A 156 14.79 -11.76 -9.74
C ILE A 156 15.85 -12.40 -8.84
N PRO A 157 16.61 -13.43 -9.26
CA PRO A 157 17.62 -14.05 -8.40
C PRO A 157 18.65 -13.06 -7.85
N VAL A 158 19.06 -12.07 -8.64
CA VAL A 158 20.04 -11.05 -8.21
C VAL A 158 19.46 -10.15 -7.12
N VAL A 159 18.18 -9.77 -7.25
CA VAL A 159 17.48 -8.97 -6.24
C VAL A 159 17.26 -9.78 -4.96
N ALA A 160 16.80 -11.04 -5.09
CA ALA A 160 16.59 -11.94 -3.97
C ALA A 160 17.89 -12.23 -3.20
N ASP A 161 19.01 -12.46 -3.90
CA ASP A 161 20.32 -12.68 -3.28
C ASP A 161 20.80 -11.46 -2.48
N LEU A 162 20.57 -10.24 -3.01
CA LEU A 162 20.89 -8.99 -2.31
C LEU A 162 20.06 -8.83 -1.04
N GLU A 163 18.73 -8.98 -1.14
CA GLU A 163 17.83 -8.88 -0.01
C GLU A 163 18.17 -9.93 1.06
N GLU A 164 18.37 -11.18 0.65
CA GLU A 164 18.71 -12.28 1.54
C GLU A 164 20.03 -12.04 2.28
N LYS A 165 21.06 -11.57 1.57
CA LYS A 165 22.35 -11.21 2.18
C LYS A 165 22.20 -10.10 3.23
N LEU A 166 21.26 -9.19 3.03
CA LEU A 166 20.94 -8.14 3.99
C LEU A 166 19.98 -8.59 5.09
N GLY A 167 19.39 -9.78 4.99
CA GLY A 167 18.48 -10.35 5.98
C GLY A 167 17.01 -10.04 5.73
N PHE A 168 16.67 -9.61 4.52
CA PHE A 168 15.32 -9.29 4.09
C PHE A 168 14.70 -10.40 3.25
N ARG A 169 13.37 -10.34 3.12
CA ARG A 169 12.55 -11.08 2.17
C ARG A 169 11.48 -10.16 1.59
N SER A 170 10.99 -10.50 0.43
CA SER A 170 10.02 -9.68 -0.30
C SER A 170 8.99 -10.54 -1.01
N SER A 171 7.96 -9.87 -1.55
CA SER A 171 7.03 -10.47 -2.51
C SER A 171 7.43 -10.12 -3.94
N PHE A 172 7.50 -11.11 -4.83
CA PHE A 172 7.60 -10.91 -6.27
C PHE A 172 6.24 -11.11 -6.92
N ASN A 173 5.64 -10.04 -7.44
CA ASN A 173 4.33 -10.07 -8.08
C ASN A 173 4.48 -10.29 -9.58
N LEU A 174 4.00 -11.45 -10.05
CA LEU A 174 4.17 -11.91 -11.43
C LEU A 174 2.94 -11.62 -12.29
N ILE A 175 3.10 -11.54 -13.61
CA ILE A 175 2.00 -11.27 -14.57
C ILE A 175 1.72 -12.54 -15.41
N PRO A 176 0.72 -13.37 -15.05
CA PRO A 176 0.62 -14.73 -15.58
C PRO A 176 0.38 -14.87 -17.09
N GLU A 177 -0.33 -13.94 -17.73
CA GLU A 177 -0.64 -14.00 -19.16
C GLU A 177 0.13 -12.97 -19.99
N ARG A 178 1.29 -12.50 -19.49
CA ARG A 178 2.18 -11.59 -20.23
C ARG A 178 3.48 -12.23 -20.67
N TYR A 179 4.05 -13.12 -19.85
CA TYR A 179 5.23 -13.91 -20.16
C TYR A 179 5.11 -15.29 -19.51
N SER A 180 5.94 -16.24 -19.96
CA SER A 180 5.98 -17.57 -19.34
C SER A 180 6.62 -17.48 -17.96
N ILE A 181 5.83 -17.77 -16.92
CA ILE A 181 6.33 -17.84 -15.55
C ILE A 181 7.22 -19.09 -15.39
N ASP A 182 8.45 -18.88 -14.94
CA ASP A 182 9.37 -19.98 -14.63
C ASP A 182 8.96 -20.64 -13.31
N ARG A 183 8.45 -21.87 -13.39
CA ARG A 183 8.01 -22.65 -12.23
C ARG A 183 9.17 -23.07 -11.31
N GLY A 184 10.36 -23.29 -11.87
CA GLY A 184 11.56 -23.60 -11.10
C GLY A 184 11.98 -22.42 -10.26
N LEU A 185 11.96 -21.21 -10.84
CA LEU A 185 12.22 -19.96 -10.12
C LEU A 185 11.20 -19.71 -9.00
N VAL A 186 9.90 -19.90 -9.30
CA VAL A 186 8.83 -19.77 -8.28
C VAL A 186 9.05 -20.72 -7.11
N ALA A 187 9.40 -21.98 -7.39
CA ALA A 187 9.67 -22.97 -6.36
C ALA A 187 10.92 -22.61 -5.53
N ASP A 188 12.00 -22.15 -6.18
CA ASP A 188 13.21 -21.67 -5.52
C ASP A 188 12.93 -20.51 -4.56
N LEU A 189 12.23 -19.47 -5.03
CA LEU A 189 11.87 -18.30 -4.22
C LEU A 189 11.06 -18.70 -2.98
N LYS A 190 10.07 -19.56 -3.14
CA LYS A 190 9.28 -20.07 -2.01
C LYS A 190 10.13 -20.85 -1.00
N ASN A 191 11.02 -21.73 -1.49
CA ASN A 191 11.94 -22.49 -0.63
C ASN A 191 12.90 -21.58 0.14
N ARG A 192 13.28 -20.44 -0.46
CA ARG A 192 14.10 -19.42 0.18
C ARG A 192 13.33 -18.50 1.13
N GLY A 193 12.00 -18.61 1.19
CA GLY A 193 11.15 -17.84 2.09
C GLY A 193 10.63 -16.52 1.51
N PHE A 194 10.70 -16.33 0.19
CA PHE A 194 10.05 -15.20 -0.50
C PHE A 194 8.56 -15.49 -0.76
N GLU A 195 7.81 -14.42 -0.99
CA GLU A 195 6.40 -14.50 -1.37
C GLU A 195 6.23 -14.34 -2.89
N ILE A 196 5.19 -14.97 -3.42
CA ILE A 196 4.75 -14.80 -4.81
C ILE A 196 3.37 -14.14 -4.76
N GLY A 197 3.24 -13.01 -5.44
CA GLY A 197 1.96 -12.33 -5.63
C GLY A 197 1.54 -12.31 -7.10
N ILE A 198 0.32 -11.82 -7.36
CA ILE A 198 -0.21 -11.68 -8.72
C ILE A 198 -0.38 -10.21 -9.08
N HIS A 199 0.31 -9.77 -10.14
CA HIS A 199 0.25 -8.41 -10.66
C HIS A 199 -0.70 -8.29 -11.85
N GLY A 200 -2.01 -8.33 -11.57
CA GLY A 200 -3.04 -8.34 -12.61
C GLY A 200 -3.06 -9.64 -13.43
N LEU A 201 -3.34 -9.52 -14.73
CA LEU A 201 -3.40 -10.68 -15.63
C LEU A 201 -2.49 -10.51 -16.85
N LYS A 202 -2.66 -9.39 -17.58
CA LYS A 202 -1.97 -9.10 -18.86
C LYS A 202 -1.16 -7.82 -18.86
N HIS A 203 -1.43 -6.93 -17.90
CA HIS A 203 -0.84 -5.59 -17.83
C HIS A 203 -1.02 -4.75 -19.12
N ASP A 204 -2.18 -4.90 -19.77
CA ASP A 204 -2.56 -4.21 -21.01
C ASP A 204 -3.37 -2.93 -20.77
N GLY A 205 -3.61 -2.57 -19.50
CA GLY A 205 -4.44 -1.42 -19.09
C GLY A 205 -5.95 -1.65 -19.20
N LYS A 206 -6.40 -2.85 -19.61
CA LYS A 206 -7.82 -3.13 -19.88
C LYS A 206 -8.55 -3.84 -18.73
N LEU A 207 -7.84 -4.21 -17.66
CA LEU A 207 -8.44 -4.95 -16.54
C LEU A 207 -9.66 -4.23 -15.94
N TYR A 208 -9.61 -2.90 -15.83
CA TYR A 208 -10.66 -2.05 -15.29
C TYR A 208 -11.45 -1.28 -16.36
N LEU A 209 -11.45 -1.77 -17.62
CA LEU A 209 -12.15 -1.10 -18.71
C LEU A 209 -13.68 -1.11 -18.51
N SER A 210 -14.21 -2.22 -18.01
CA SER A 210 -15.62 -2.39 -17.66
C SER A 210 -15.78 -3.47 -16.60
N GLN A 211 -16.87 -3.42 -15.83
CA GLN A 211 -17.17 -4.42 -14.81
C GLN A 211 -17.22 -5.84 -15.39
N LYS A 212 -17.78 -6.00 -16.60
CA LYS A 212 -17.77 -7.27 -17.33
C LYS A 212 -16.35 -7.76 -17.61
N THR A 213 -15.48 -6.89 -18.14
CA THR A 213 -14.09 -7.24 -18.45
C THR A 213 -13.33 -7.63 -17.19
N PHE A 214 -13.54 -6.89 -16.10
CA PHE A 214 -12.95 -7.22 -14.81
C PHE A 214 -13.41 -8.60 -14.33
N HIS A 215 -14.73 -8.86 -14.33
CA HIS A 215 -15.29 -10.14 -13.88
C HIS A 215 -14.75 -11.33 -14.70
N ASP A 216 -14.75 -11.21 -16.04
CA ASP A 216 -14.24 -12.26 -16.92
C ASP A 216 -12.74 -12.55 -16.66
N ARG A 217 -11.94 -11.52 -16.37
CA ARG A 217 -10.51 -11.67 -16.04
C ARG A 217 -10.27 -12.10 -14.59
N CYS A 218 -11.15 -11.74 -13.67
CA CYS A 218 -11.06 -12.06 -12.25
C CYS A 218 -11.10 -13.58 -12.02
N VAL A 219 -11.93 -14.30 -12.78
CA VAL A 219 -11.94 -15.78 -12.76
C VAL A 219 -10.53 -16.33 -13.02
N ARG A 220 -9.87 -15.87 -14.08
CA ARG A 220 -8.50 -16.28 -14.43
C ARG A 220 -7.48 -15.85 -13.36
N ILE A 221 -7.61 -14.64 -12.83
CA ILE A 221 -6.74 -14.15 -11.75
C ILE A 221 -6.84 -15.07 -10.52
N ASN A 222 -8.05 -15.46 -10.12
CA ASN A 222 -8.28 -16.38 -9.00
C ASN A 222 -7.72 -17.78 -9.26
N GLU A 223 -7.80 -18.30 -10.49
CA GLU A 223 -7.12 -19.54 -10.88
C GLU A 223 -5.60 -19.44 -10.69
N TYR A 224 -4.98 -18.32 -11.07
CA TYR A 224 -3.54 -18.11 -10.89
C TYR A 224 -3.14 -17.89 -9.44
N LEU A 225 -3.96 -17.18 -8.65
CA LEU A 225 -3.76 -17.06 -7.19
C LEU A 225 -3.71 -18.45 -6.55
N GLN A 226 -4.67 -19.32 -6.89
CA GLN A 226 -4.68 -20.70 -6.41
C GLN A 226 -3.48 -21.51 -6.92
N LEU A 227 -3.17 -21.44 -8.23
CA LEU A 227 -2.07 -22.19 -8.84
C LEU A 227 -0.72 -21.86 -8.20
N HIS A 228 -0.50 -20.59 -7.88
CA HIS A 228 0.73 -20.12 -7.29
C HIS A 228 0.70 -20.07 -5.77
N ASP A 229 -0.39 -20.51 -5.11
CA ASP A 229 -0.59 -20.37 -3.67
C ASP A 229 -0.19 -18.94 -3.21
N ALA A 230 -0.73 -17.98 -3.96
CA ALA A 230 -0.50 -16.56 -3.81
C ALA A 230 -1.75 -15.94 -3.18
N VAL A 231 -1.55 -15.08 -2.19
CA VAL A 231 -2.65 -14.43 -1.45
C VAL A 231 -2.63 -12.90 -1.62
N GLY A 232 -1.59 -12.38 -2.26
CA GLY A 232 -1.40 -10.97 -2.57
C GLY A 232 -1.75 -10.64 -4.01
N PHE A 233 -2.37 -9.48 -4.20
CA PHE A 233 -2.65 -8.92 -5.51
C PHE A 233 -2.15 -7.50 -5.64
N ARG A 234 -1.88 -7.13 -6.89
CA ARG A 234 -1.59 -5.76 -7.26
C ARG A 234 -2.10 -5.41 -8.62
N SER A 235 -2.79 -4.28 -8.69
CA SER A 235 -3.34 -3.79 -9.94
C SER A 235 -2.28 -3.19 -10.85
N PRO A 236 -2.23 -3.61 -12.13
CA PRO A 236 -1.42 -2.96 -13.15
C PRO A 236 -1.70 -1.47 -13.26
N LEU A 237 -0.65 -0.66 -13.38
CA LEU A 237 -0.76 0.79 -13.62
C LEU A 237 -1.55 1.52 -12.54
N THR A 238 -1.66 0.90 -11.35
CA THR A 238 -2.43 1.34 -10.17
C THR A 238 -3.87 1.72 -10.46
N HIS A 239 -4.41 1.26 -11.59
CA HIS A 239 -5.84 1.33 -11.84
C HIS A 239 -6.55 0.49 -10.79
N ARG A 240 -7.58 1.02 -10.14
CA ARG A 240 -8.25 0.33 -9.05
C ARG A 240 -9.75 0.64 -9.05
N GLN A 241 -10.54 -0.33 -8.60
CA GLN A 241 -12.00 -0.25 -8.42
C GLN A 241 -12.36 -1.15 -7.22
N PRO A 242 -12.36 -0.61 -6.00
CA PRO A 242 -12.42 -1.41 -4.77
C PRO A 242 -13.67 -2.29 -4.68
N GLU A 243 -14.81 -1.85 -5.24
CA GLU A 243 -16.04 -2.64 -5.31
C GLU A 243 -15.89 -3.87 -6.21
N TRP A 244 -15.24 -3.73 -7.36
CA TRP A 244 -15.04 -4.87 -8.28
C TRP A 244 -14.01 -5.84 -7.72
N MET A 245 -12.97 -5.30 -7.07
CA MET A 245 -11.89 -6.05 -6.45
C MET A 245 -12.36 -6.99 -5.34
N GLN A 246 -13.57 -6.79 -4.78
CA GLN A 246 -14.19 -7.75 -3.86
C GLN A 246 -14.44 -9.14 -4.48
N SER A 247 -14.35 -9.29 -5.81
CA SER A 247 -14.43 -10.61 -6.45
C SER A 247 -13.10 -11.39 -6.44
N LEU A 248 -11.99 -10.75 -6.04
CA LEU A 248 -10.66 -11.37 -5.99
C LEU A 248 -10.52 -12.25 -4.74
N ALA A 249 -10.00 -13.46 -4.93
CA ALA A 249 -9.74 -14.41 -3.84
C ALA A 249 -8.39 -14.12 -3.16
N ILE A 250 -8.27 -12.93 -2.57
CA ILE A 250 -7.02 -12.39 -2.03
C ILE A 250 -7.14 -12.14 -0.52
N GLU A 251 -6.02 -12.27 0.18
CA GLU A 251 -5.91 -11.80 1.55
C GLU A 251 -5.53 -10.32 1.59
N TYR A 252 -4.72 -9.83 0.65
CA TYR A 252 -4.34 -8.43 0.65
C TYR A 252 -4.16 -7.86 -0.75
N ASP A 253 -4.33 -6.55 -0.82
CA ASP A 253 -4.03 -5.74 -1.99
C ASP A 253 -2.89 -4.76 -1.66
N SER A 254 -2.23 -4.27 -2.70
CA SER A 254 -1.29 -3.15 -2.62
C SER A 254 -1.42 -2.33 -3.91
N SER A 255 -2.62 -1.82 -4.17
CA SER A 255 -2.92 -1.06 -5.40
C SER A 255 -3.12 0.44 -5.15
N PHE A 256 -3.17 0.87 -3.89
CA PHE A 256 -3.47 2.23 -3.49
C PHE A 256 -2.23 2.89 -2.88
N PHE A 257 -1.97 4.15 -3.25
CA PHE A 257 -0.94 4.94 -2.57
C PHE A 257 -1.50 5.60 -1.31
N ASP A 258 -0.63 5.97 -0.38
CA ASP A 258 -0.95 6.99 0.62
C ASP A 258 -1.13 8.36 -0.05
N THR A 259 -0.23 8.68 -0.99
CA THR A 259 -0.24 9.90 -1.81
C THR A 259 0.64 9.72 -3.05
N ASP A 260 0.07 9.86 -4.25
CA ASP A 260 0.83 9.87 -5.50
C ASP A 260 0.15 10.66 -6.64
N PRO A 261 0.82 11.71 -7.17
CA PRO A 261 0.35 12.45 -8.34
C PRO A 261 0.97 12.00 -9.68
N PHE A 262 1.79 10.94 -9.69
CA PHE A 262 2.61 10.53 -10.85
C PHE A 262 2.03 9.37 -11.64
N GLU A 263 1.35 8.45 -10.97
CA GLU A 263 0.81 7.24 -11.55
C GLU A 263 -0.31 7.53 -12.57
N PRO A 264 -0.60 6.57 -13.48
CA PRO A 264 -1.69 6.71 -14.44
C PRO A 264 -3.04 6.99 -13.79
N MET A 265 -3.28 6.51 -12.57
CA MET A 265 -4.42 6.86 -11.73
C MET A 265 -3.92 7.57 -10.46
N PRO A 266 -3.75 8.92 -10.51
CA PRO A 266 -3.28 9.68 -9.36
C PRO A 266 -4.31 9.64 -8.25
N GLY A 267 -3.86 9.73 -7.01
CA GLY A 267 -4.72 9.68 -5.84
C GLY A 267 -3.92 9.41 -4.58
N GLY A 268 -4.61 9.02 -3.51
CA GLY A 268 -4.00 8.71 -2.24
C GLY A 268 -5.03 8.50 -1.14
N THR A 269 -4.86 7.41 -0.40
CA THR A 269 -5.72 7.01 0.73
C THR A 269 -5.39 7.79 2.00
N MET A 270 -4.31 8.58 1.99
CA MET A 270 -3.69 9.26 3.13
C MET A 270 -3.20 8.33 4.25
N SER A 271 -3.38 7.01 4.12
CA SER A 271 -3.02 6.05 5.16
C SER A 271 -1.56 5.63 5.07
N LEU A 272 -0.85 5.77 6.20
CA LEU A 272 0.47 5.17 6.40
C LEU A 272 0.38 3.80 7.10
N LEU A 273 -0.83 3.32 7.37
CA LEU A 273 -1.12 2.03 8.00
C LEU A 273 -1.89 1.12 7.04
N PRO A 274 -1.80 -0.20 7.21
CA PRO A 274 -2.76 -1.12 6.60
C PRO A 274 -4.19 -0.78 7.01
N PHE A 275 -5.15 -1.10 6.15
CA PHE A 275 -6.57 -0.87 6.43
C PHE A 275 -7.44 -1.85 5.66
N PHE A 276 -8.67 -2.06 6.10
CA PHE A 276 -9.60 -2.98 5.47
C PHE A 276 -10.34 -2.34 4.29
N ILE A 277 -10.49 -3.12 3.22
CA ILE A 277 -11.36 -2.83 2.08
C ILE A 277 -12.31 -4.02 1.90
N GLY A 278 -13.44 -4.00 2.60
CA GLY A 278 -14.36 -5.13 2.65
C GLY A 278 -13.65 -6.39 3.14
N GLN A 279 -13.42 -7.35 2.24
CA GLN A 279 -12.87 -8.66 2.60
C GLN A 279 -11.32 -8.73 2.69
N PHE A 280 -10.61 -7.77 2.12
CA PHE A 280 -9.15 -7.77 2.09
C PHE A 280 -8.52 -6.62 2.86
N VAL A 281 -7.25 -6.77 3.19
CA VAL A 281 -6.44 -5.70 3.80
C VAL A 281 -5.68 -5.01 2.67
N GLU A 282 -5.80 -3.69 2.56
CA GLU A 282 -4.92 -2.89 1.72
C GLU A 282 -3.62 -2.60 2.47
N LEU A 283 -2.51 -2.84 1.79
CA LEU A 283 -1.18 -2.40 2.20
C LEU A 283 -0.79 -1.24 1.28
N PRO A 284 -1.05 0.03 1.68
CA PRO A 284 -0.84 1.14 0.78
C PRO A 284 0.65 1.28 0.42
N TYR A 285 0.95 1.71 -0.81
CA TYR A 285 2.28 2.21 -1.12
C TYR A 285 2.51 3.45 -0.27
N THR A 286 3.51 3.38 0.60
CA THR A 286 3.92 4.53 1.38
C THR A 286 5.24 5.11 0.88
N LEU A 287 5.99 4.42 0.02
CA LEU A 287 7.09 5.02 -0.72
C LEU A 287 6.76 5.10 -2.20
N MET A 288 7.28 6.13 -2.88
CA MET A 288 7.20 6.22 -4.33
C MET A 288 8.00 5.07 -4.98
N GLN A 289 7.61 4.67 -6.18
CA GLN A 289 8.26 3.56 -6.88
C GLN A 289 9.65 3.94 -7.38
N ASP A 290 10.51 2.93 -7.60
CA ASP A 290 11.87 3.08 -8.14
C ASP A 290 11.92 3.79 -9.49
N TYR A 291 10.95 3.55 -10.38
CA TYR A 291 10.83 4.28 -11.63
C TYR A 291 10.67 5.78 -11.40
N THR A 292 9.80 6.18 -10.48
CA THR A 292 9.57 7.61 -10.17
C THR A 292 10.84 8.22 -9.60
N LEU A 293 11.47 7.57 -8.63
CA LEU A 293 12.69 8.08 -8.00
C LEU A 293 13.86 8.20 -8.99
N VAL A 294 14.20 7.10 -9.67
CA VAL A 294 15.45 7.03 -10.46
C VAL A 294 15.25 7.49 -11.90
N SER A 295 14.18 7.03 -12.55
CA SER A 295 13.98 7.31 -13.99
C SER A 295 13.30 8.65 -14.24
N PHE A 296 12.37 9.06 -13.36
CA PHE A 296 11.61 10.30 -13.53
C PHE A 296 12.27 11.50 -12.82
N LEU A 297 12.64 11.36 -11.54
CA LEU A 297 13.29 12.44 -10.77
C LEU A 297 14.81 12.50 -10.95
N HIS A 298 15.40 11.46 -11.56
CA HIS A 298 16.85 11.36 -11.79
C HIS A 298 17.68 11.33 -10.49
N GLU A 299 17.08 10.82 -9.42
CA GLU A 299 17.79 10.68 -8.16
C GLU A 299 18.87 9.60 -8.24
N THR A 300 19.99 9.90 -7.59
CA THR A 300 21.16 9.00 -7.53
C THR A 300 21.40 8.45 -6.12
N THR A 301 20.57 8.85 -5.16
CA THR A 301 20.60 8.41 -3.76
C THR A 301 19.18 8.11 -3.28
N PRO A 302 19.00 7.28 -2.24
CA PRO A 302 17.67 6.97 -1.71
C PRO A 302 17.13 8.02 -0.73
N HIS A 303 17.66 9.25 -0.73
CA HIS A 303 17.38 10.23 0.34
C HIS A 303 15.88 10.55 0.48
N ILE A 304 15.15 10.70 -0.62
CA ILE A 304 13.69 10.92 -0.58
C ILE A 304 12.95 9.73 0.04
N TRP A 305 13.37 8.50 -0.24
CA TRP A 305 12.81 7.31 0.41
C TRP A 305 13.11 7.29 1.90
N LEU A 306 14.35 7.60 2.30
CA LEU A 306 14.76 7.60 3.71
C LEU A 306 14.07 8.71 4.51
N GLU A 307 13.97 9.92 3.96
CA GLU A 307 13.25 11.04 4.59
C GLU A 307 11.78 10.68 4.85
N LYS A 308 11.10 10.08 3.86
CA LYS A 308 9.73 9.64 4.05
C LYS A 308 9.63 8.45 5.02
N ALA A 309 10.55 7.50 4.96
CA ALA A 309 10.59 6.38 5.90
C ALA A 309 10.70 6.88 7.35
N HIS A 310 11.60 7.83 7.64
CA HIS A 310 11.72 8.43 8.97
C HIS A 310 10.44 9.15 9.43
N LEU A 311 9.74 9.84 8.53
CA LEU A 311 8.43 10.42 8.85
C LEU A 311 7.40 9.35 9.19
N ILE A 312 7.33 8.27 8.41
CA ILE A 312 6.43 7.14 8.64
C ILE A 312 6.71 6.49 10.00
N GLU A 313 7.99 6.34 10.36
CA GLU A 313 8.41 5.80 11.65
C GLU A 313 7.88 6.60 12.83
N GLN A 314 7.90 7.93 12.76
CA GLN A 314 7.35 8.80 13.81
C GLN A 314 5.86 8.57 14.08
N TYR A 315 5.13 8.05 13.09
CA TYR A 315 3.71 7.73 13.18
C TYR A 315 3.43 6.25 13.41
N GLN A 316 4.44 5.45 13.72
CA GLN A 316 4.31 3.99 13.84
C GLN A 316 3.78 3.33 12.56
N GLY A 317 4.04 3.93 11.40
CA GLY A 317 3.48 3.49 10.13
C GLY A 317 4.22 2.32 9.49
N MET A 318 3.71 1.91 8.32
CA MET A 318 4.32 0.94 7.44
C MET A 318 5.10 1.63 6.34
N VAL A 319 6.37 1.29 6.18
CA VAL A 319 7.23 1.64 5.06
C VAL A 319 7.09 0.53 4.03
N LEU A 320 6.31 0.76 2.97
CA LEU A 320 6.16 -0.17 1.86
C LEU A 320 6.88 0.39 0.63
N LEU A 321 7.87 -0.36 0.15
CA LEU A 321 8.57 -0.07 -1.11
C LEU A 321 8.14 -1.06 -2.19
N ASN A 322 7.84 -0.52 -3.37
CA ASN A 322 7.80 -1.28 -4.60
C ASN A 322 8.93 -0.90 -5.54
N SER A 323 9.66 -1.91 -5.98
CA SER A 323 10.68 -1.78 -7.02
C SER A 323 10.43 -2.79 -8.13
N HIS A 324 11.13 -2.67 -9.24
CA HIS A 324 10.94 -3.56 -10.38
C HIS A 324 12.28 -4.18 -10.74
N PRO A 325 12.43 -5.50 -10.75
CA PRO A 325 13.62 -6.16 -11.28
C PRO A 325 13.94 -5.69 -12.72
N ASP A 326 12.91 -5.35 -13.48
CA ASP A 326 12.98 -4.73 -14.81
C ASP A 326 13.77 -3.41 -14.84
N TYR A 327 13.77 -2.62 -13.76
CA TYR A 327 14.49 -1.36 -13.64
C TYR A 327 15.78 -1.50 -12.81
N LEU A 328 15.77 -2.37 -11.79
CA LEU A 328 16.93 -2.64 -10.94
C LEU A 328 18.09 -3.31 -11.70
N GLN A 329 17.84 -3.96 -12.84
CA GLN A 329 18.93 -4.46 -13.70
C GLN A 329 19.86 -3.34 -14.22
N HIS A 330 19.45 -2.07 -14.14
CA HIS A 330 20.29 -0.94 -14.47
C HIS A 330 21.14 -0.50 -13.26
N PRO A 331 22.47 -0.25 -13.42
CA PRO A 331 23.36 0.03 -12.30
C PRO A 331 22.93 1.17 -11.36
N PRO A 332 22.40 2.31 -11.84
CA PRO A 332 21.92 3.37 -10.94
C PRO A 332 20.76 2.92 -10.04
N GLY A 333 19.80 2.17 -10.60
CA GLY A 333 18.66 1.64 -9.84
C GLY A 333 19.11 0.67 -8.76
N MET A 334 19.99 -0.27 -9.11
CA MET A 334 20.53 -1.23 -8.14
C MET A 334 21.32 -0.55 -7.02
N ALA A 335 22.11 0.48 -7.34
CA ALA A 335 22.90 1.22 -6.36
C ALA A 335 22.01 1.95 -5.33
N VAL A 336 20.99 2.67 -5.80
CA VAL A 336 20.02 3.38 -4.94
C VAL A 336 19.28 2.38 -4.05
N TYR A 337 18.82 1.28 -4.62
CA TYR A 337 18.11 0.23 -3.88
C TYR A 337 18.99 -0.46 -2.84
N THR A 338 20.24 -0.80 -3.20
CA THR A 338 21.21 -1.39 -2.26
C THR A 338 21.52 -0.45 -1.10
N GLN A 339 21.70 0.85 -1.38
CA GLN A 339 21.94 1.85 -0.34
C GLN A 339 20.71 1.95 0.58
N PHE A 340 19.50 2.01 0.03
CA PHE A 340 18.27 2.06 0.83
C PHE A 340 18.18 0.86 1.79
N LEU A 341 18.33 -0.37 1.31
CA LEU A 341 18.27 -1.56 2.16
C LEU A 341 19.36 -1.58 3.23
N THR A 342 20.56 -1.11 2.90
CA THR A 342 21.68 -1.04 3.83
C THR A 342 21.38 -0.09 4.99
N GLU A 343 20.78 1.07 4.70
CA GLU A 343 20.37 2.06 5.70
C GLU A 343 19.18 1.56 6.54
N MET A 344 18.15 1.00 5.90
CA MET A 344 16.99 0.43 6.60
C MET A 344 17.39 -0.69 7.58
N LYS A 345 18.41 -1.48 7.24
CA LYS A 345 18.96 -2.52 8.13
C LYS A 345 19.53 -1.96 9.43
N GLN A 346 20.00 -0.71 9.44
CA GLN A 346 20.56 -0.08 10.65
C GLN A 346 19.50 0.42 11.62
N ILE A 347 18.22 0.41 11.23
CA ILE A 347 17.12 0.91 12.05
C ILE A 347 16.71 -0.17 13.07
N ASN A 348 17.09 0.00 14.33
CA ASN A 348 16.92 -0.99 15.40
C ASN A 348 15.45 -1.30 15.82
N LYS A 349 14.44 -0.58 15.29
CA LYS A 349 13.02 -0.67 15.73
C LYS A 349 12.01 -0.87 14.58
N ILE A 350 12.48 -1.29 13.42
CA ILE A 350 11.60 -1.59 12.29
C ILE A 350 11.36 -3.10 12.18
N TYR A 351 10.09 -3.49 12.23
CA TYR A 351 9.66 -4.85 11.98
C TYR A 351 9.66 -5.13 10.48
N HIS A 352 10.45 -6.10 10.03
CA HIS A 352 10.40 -6.53 8.63
C HIS A 352 9.74 -7.91 8.50
N ASP A 353 8.79 -8.02 7.57
CA ASP A 353 8.20 -9.31 7.18
C ASP A 353 7.55 -9.24 5.79
N LEU A 354 7.10 -10.39 5.30
CA LEU A 354 6.37 -10.52 4.05
C LEU A 354 5.01 -9.83 4.13
N PRO A 355 4.50 -9.27 3.01
CA PRO A 355 3.20 -8.61 2.98
C PRO A 355 2.04 -9.51 3.43
N ARG A 356 2.03 -10.82 3.12
CA ARG A 356 1.01 -11.73 3.70
C ARG A 356 1.03 -11.79 5.22
N VAL A 357 2.21 -11.74 5.83
CA VAL A 357 2.36 -11.81 7.28
C VAL A 357 1.84 -10.53 7.92
N VAL A 358 2.16 -9.38 7.31
CA VAL A 358 1.64 -8.08 7.73
C VAL A 358 0.12 -8.01 7.62
N ALA A 359 -0.46 -8.45 6.50
CA ALA A 359 -1.91 -8.47 6.33
C ALA A 359 -2.63 -9.41 7.31
N ARG A 360 -2.04 -10.59 7.57
CA ARG A 360 -2.56 -11.55 8.57
C ARG A 360 -2.44 -11.02 9.97
N TRP A 361 -1.35 -10.34 10.31
CA TRP A 361 -1.21 -9.64 11.58
C TRP A 361 -2.28 -8.57 11.73
N TRP A 362 -2.54 -7.76 10.71
CA TRP A 362 -3.57 -6.71 10.78
C TRP A 362 -4.97 -7.30 11.03
N ARG A 363 -5.30 -8.42 10.38
CA ARG A 363 -6.52 -9.19 10.65
C ARG A 363 -6.57 -9.73 12.07
N TYR A 364 -5.51 -10.41 12.49
CA TYR A 364 -5.41 -10.99 13.82
C TYR A 364 -5.58 -9.91 14.89
N ARG A 365 -4.89 -8.79 14.71
CA ARG A 365 -4.94 -7.61 15.59
C ARG A 365 -6.36 -7.10 15.78
N ALA A 366 -7.14 -7.03 14.72
CA ALA A 366 -8.53 -6.57 14.76
C ALA A 366 -9.48 -7.54 15.50
N GLN A 367 -9.06 -8.78 15.75
CA GLN A 367 -9.84 -9.82 16.42
C GLN A 367 -9.44 -10.06 17.88
N ILE A 368 -8.39 -9.40 18.36
CA ILE A 368 -7.93 -9.54 19.75
C ILE A 368 -9.05 -9.07 20.70
N ASP A 369 -9.31 -9.87 21.71
CA ASP A 369 -10.32 -9.62 22.73
C ASP A 369 -9.83 -10.01 24.13
N GLU A 370 -10.71 -9.94 25.12
CA GLU A 370 -10.42 -10.29 26.52
C GLU A 370 -10.07 -11.78 26.74
N ASN A 371 -10.36 -12.66 25.76
CA ASN A 371 -10.07 -14.09 25.82
C ASN A 371 -8.77 -14.47 25.09
N THR A 372 -8.17 -13.53 24.37
CA THR A 372 -6.96 -13.78 23.59
C THR A 372 -5.75 -13.89 24.51
N ASP A 373 -4.86 -14.86 24.26
CA ASP A 373 -3.64 -15.05 25.05
C ASP A 373 -2.76 -13.78 25.03
N PRO A 374 -2.53 -13.12 26.19
CA PRO A 374 -1.72 -11.90 26.27
C PRO A 374 -0.28 -12.05 25.75
N GLY A 375 0.25 -13.28 25.66
CA GLY A 375 1.59 -13.54 25.11
C GLY A 375 1.69 -13.39 23.59
N THR A 376 0.56 -13.23 22.89
CA THR A 376 0.51 -13.22 21.41
C THR A 376 0.53 -11.83 20.79
N TYR A 377 0.37 -10.78 21.60
CA TYR A 377 0.40 -9.39 21.17
C TYR A 377 1.17 -8.53 22.19
N SER A 378 1.32 -7.25 21.89
CA SER A 378 1.97 -6.31 22.79
C SER A 378 1.11 -5.08 22.95
N ILE A 379 1.18 -4.46 24.12
CA ILE A 379 0.38 -3.28 24.48
C ILE A 379 1.25 -2.05 24.31
N GLY A 380 0.73 -1.08 23.55
CA GLY A 380 1.25 0.27 23.44
C GLY A 380 0.58 1.19 24.45
N GLN A 381 1.27 2.27 24.81
CA GLN A 381 0.75 3.30 25.71
C GLN A 381 0.76 4.63 24.99
N PHE A 382 -0.41 5.26 24.88
CA PHE A 382 -0.55 6.62 24.39
C PHE A 382 -0.65 7.59 25.56
N PHE A 383 0.29 8.52 25.65
CA PHE A 383 0.28 9.58 26.64
C PHE A 383 -0.32 10.84 26.02
N LYS A 384 -1.14 11.55 26.80
CA LYS A 384 -1.78 12.79 26.33
C LYS A 384 -0.82 13.96 26.09
N ASP A 385 0.39 13.90 26.65
CA ASP A 385 1.39 14.99 26.72
C ASP A 385 2.29 15.05 25.49
#